data_AF-A0A9W9G255-F1
#
_entry.id   AF-A0A9W9G255-F1
#
_cell.length_a   1.000
_cell.length_b   1.000
_cell.length_c   1.000
_cell.angle_alpha   90.00
_cell.angle_beta   90.00
_cell.angle_gamma   90.00
#
_symmetry.space_group_name_H-M   'P 1'
#
loop_
_entity.id
_entity.type
_entity.pdbx_description
1 polymer ?
#
loop_
_entity_poly.entity_id
_entity_poly.type
_entity_poly.pdbx_seq_one_letter_code
_entity_poly.pdbx_strand_id
1 'polypeptide(L)'
;MKAHSPPKRGAAELLGPTTPTHRRPSRKISNTSELDHLCTPTMPQSSTEPAEADPHLADDVNCLILDYLACLAISKTLSTAERDYDADTAEDVDWAVRPLKALESMIPKNALPIDLSIKLRVLQVANAIQSHRPQSGKEPQSSPSLARIGVDFMDLCLAAVSKISETRWLETGALFVLQVTIEEQSEEIASSQDLIDLRSWSGNDSTWNERWTQTWRAYLNELPQSTEHNDNAKEALQRQFSFRQFKAVVLKFLLDLMTTLEPPILIQLERGKLGTLSHAETQNFLDRVGLC
;
A
#
# COMPACT_ATOMS: atom_id res chain seq x y z
N MET A 1 -26.65 1.85 -36.56
CA MET A 1 -27.86 1.70 -35.72
C MET A 1 -28.14 0.21 -35.51
N LYS A 2 -27.76 -0.35 -34.36
CA LYS A 2 -28.28 -1.61 -33.82
C LYS A 2 -28.23 -1.50 -32.30
N ALA A 3 -29.40 -1.50 -31.67
CA ALA A 3 -29.59 -1.41 -30.24
C ALA A 3 -29.44 -2.79 -29.59
N HIS A 4 -28.78 -2.85 -28.43
CA HIS A 4 -28.82 -4.02 -27.54
C HIS A 4 -29.25 -3.54 -26.15
N SER A 5 -30.42 -4.02 -25.74
CA SER A 5 -30.99 -3.86 -24.40
C SER A 5 -30.34 -4.81 -23.39
N PRO A 6 -30.28 -4.44 -22.09
CA PRO A 6 -29.70 -5.28 -21.04
C PRO A 6 -30.74 -6.22 -20.38
N PRO A 7 -30.31 -7.31 -19.71
CA PRO A 7 -31.20 -8.18 -18.96
C PRO A 7 -31.43 -7.72 -17.51
N LYS A 8 -32.52 -8.28 -16.96
CA LYS A 8 -33.37 -7.80 -15.87
C LYS A 8 -32.86 -8.17 -14.47
N ARG A 9 -33.17 -7.29 -13.50
CA ARG A 9 -33.13 -7.55 -12.05
C ARG A 9 -34.25 -8.50 -11.64
N GLY A 10 -33.93 -9.51 -10.83
CA GLY A 10 -34.89 -10.29 -10.06
C GLY A 10 -34.68 -10.02 -8.57
N ALA A 11 -35.66 -9.34 -7.95
CA ALA A 11 -35.77 -9.18 -6.51
C ALA A 11 -36.88 -10.13 -6.03
N ALA A 12 -36.62 -10.86 -4.95
CA ALA A 12 -37.63 -11.64 -4.24
C ALA A 12 -37.57 -11.29 -2.74
N GLU A 13 -38.70 -10.79 -2.26
CA GLU A 13 -39.13 -10.68 -0.86
C GLU A 13 -38.94 -11.99 -0.07
N LEU A 14 -38.80 -11.89 1.27
CA LEU A 14 -39.86 -12.32 2.21
C LEU A 14 -39.39 -12.32 3.69
N LEU A 15 -40.24 -11.72 4.54
CA LEU A 15 -40.58 -12.07 5.93
C LEU A 15 -39.67 -11.65 7.11
N GLY A 16 -40.19 -10.75 7.95
CA GLY A 16 -39.98 -10.77 9.42
C GLY A 16 -41.09 -11.60 10.10
N PRO A 17 -41.46 -11.35 11.37
CA PRO A 17 -40.74 -10.83 12.54
C PRO A 17 -40.79 -11.84 13.72
N THR A 18 -40.14 -11.57 14.86
CA THR A 18 -40.71 -11.77 16.23
C THR A 18 -39.70 -11.48 17.35
N THR A 19 -40.12 -10.61 18.27
CA THR A 19 -39.61 -10.43 19.64
C THR A 19 -40.09 -11.60 20.53
N PRO A 20 -39.42 -11.92 21.67
CA PRO A 20 -39.98 -11.41 22.93
C PRO A 20 -39.00 -11.09 24.08
N THR A 21 -39.53 -10.22 24.92
CA THR A 21 -39.23 -9.75 26.28
C THR A 21 -38.86 -10.84 27.31
N HIS A 22 -37.89 -10.58 28.20
CA HIS A 22 -37.90 -10.99 29.63
C HIS A 22 -36.75 -10.26 30.38
N ARG A 23 -37.01 -9.25 31.22
CA ARG A 23 -37.34 -9.25 32.66
C ARG A 23 -36.12 -9.39 33.60
N ARG A 24 -35.77 -8.24 34.21
CA ARG A 24 -34.93 -8.01 35.41
C ARG A 24 -35.31 -8.95 36.59
N PRO A 25 -34.41 -9.19 37.56
CA PRO A 25 -34.40 -8.29 38.72
C PRO A 25 -33.03 -8.02 39.38
N SER A 26 -32.99 -6.86 40.02
CA SER A 26 -32.00 -6.40 40.99
C SER A 26 -31.92 -7.27 42.25
N ARG A 27 -30.73 -7.34 42.86
CA ARG A 27 -30.61 -7.55 44.32
C ARG A 27 -29.54 -6.61 44.89
N LYS A 28 -30.00 -5.73 45.78
CA LYS A 28 -29.21 -4.95 46.76
C LYS A 28 -28.94 -5.84 47.98
N ILE A 29 -28.17 -5.27 48.92
CA ILE A 29 -27.95 -5.61 50.34
C ILE A 29 -26.62 -6.34 50.54
N SER A 30 -25.74 -6.04 51.48
CA SER A 30 -25.44 -4.89 52.35
C SER A 30 -24.12 -5.22 53.04
N ASN A 31 -23.42 -4.18 53.47
CA ASN A 31 -22.28 -4.17 54.38
C ASN A 31 -22.36 -5.17 55.55
N THR A 32 -21.20 -5.71 55.94
CA THR A 32 -20.78 -5.79 57.35
C THR A 32 -19.28 -5.57 57.45
N SER A 33 -18.92 -4.65 58.34
CA SER A 33 -17.61 -4.27 58.83
C SER A 33 -17.02 -5.29 59.79
N GLU A 34 -15.77 -5.01 60.19
CA GLU A 34 -15.07 -5.48 61.40
C GLU A 34 -14.47 -6.89 61.38
N LEU A 35 -13.13 -6.95 61.27
CA LEU A 35 -12.31 -7.07 62.48
C LEU A 35 -10.82 -6.94 62.16
N ASP A 36 -10.20 -6.01 62.89
CA ASP A 36 -8.77 -5.76 62.97
C ASP A 36 -7.99 -7.02 63.33
N HIS A 37 -7.00 -7.37 62.51
CA HIS A 37 -5.84 -8.11 62.97
C HIS A 37 -4.57 -7.47 62.41
N LEU A 38 -3.84 -6.81 63.32
CA LEU A 38 -2.44 -6.46 63.14
C LEU A 38 -1.64 -7.70 62.74
N CYS A 39 -1.20 -7.74 61.49
CA CYS A 39 -0.05 -8.51 61.05
C CYS A 39 0.87 -7.55 60.32
N THR A 40 1.95 -7.15 60.99
CA THR A 40 3.10 -6.51 60.34
C THR A 40 3.63 -7.45 59.25
N PRO A 41 3.57 -7.07 57.96
CA PRO A 41 4.19 -7.84 56.92
C PRO A 41 5.69 -7.54 56.95
N THR A 42 6.48 -8.54 57.32
CA THR A 42 7.89 -8.58 56.93
C THR A 42 7.92 -8.61 55.42
N MET A 43 8.18 -7.47 54.79
CA MET A 43 8.40 -7.35 53.35
C MET A 43 9.58 -8.26 52.97
N PRO A 44 9.37 -9.34 52.19
CA PRO A 44 10.48 -9.92 51.46
C PRO A 44 10.87 -8.87 50.42
N GLN A 45 12.11 -8.38 50.48
CA GLN A 45 12.71 -7.66 49.37
C GLN A 45 12.86 -8.65 48.20
N SER A 46 11.76 -8.87 47.49
CA SER A 46 11.75 -9.46 46.15
C SER A 46 12.31 -8.39 45.23
N SER A 47 13.63 -8.35 45.12
CA SER A 47 14.31 -7.78 43.96
C SER A 47 14.02 -8.66 42.75
N THR A 48 12.77 -8.65 42.30
CA THR A 48 12.39 -9.02 40.95
C THR A 48 12.89 -7.88 40.07
N GLU A 49 14.12 -8.04 39.56
CA GLU A 49 14.55 -7.28 38.40
C GLU A 49 13.44 -7.41 37.34
N PRO A 50 13.02 -6.31 36.69
CA PRO A 50 12.03 -6.40 35.63
C PRO A 50 12.62 -7.34 34.57
N ALA A 51 11.94 -8.47 34.35
CA ALA A 51 12.33 -9.42 33.33
C ALA A 51 12.45 -8.65 32.01
N GLU A 52 13.68 -8.54 31.52
CA GLU A 52 13.98 -7.87 30.26
C GLU A 52 13.16 -8.57 29.17
N ALA A 53 12.31 -7.81 28.48
CA ALA A 53 11.46 -8.36 27.45
C ALA A 53 12.33 -9.04 26.40
N ASP A 54 11.94 -10.24 25.97
CA ASP A 54 12.65 -10.99 24.94
C ASP A 54 12.88 -10.08 23.72
N PRO A 55 14.14 -9.82 23.32
CA PRO A 55 14.43 -8.94 22.20
C PRO A 55 13.76 -9.42 20.90
N HIS A 56 13.54 -10.73 20.73
CA HIS A 56 12.81 -11.26 19.57
C HIS A 56 11.32 -10.86 19.57
N LEU A 57 10.70 -10.77 20.75
CA LEU A 57 9.31 -10.32 20.87
C LEU A 57 9.17 -8.85 20.49
N ALA A 58 10.17 -8.01 20.81
CA ALA A 58 10.16 -6.60 20.42
C ALA A 58 10.18 -6.43 18.89
N ASP A 59 10.99 -7.24 18.19
CA ASP A 59 11.06 -7.23 16.73
C ASP A 59 9.73 -7.66 16.08
N ASP A 60 9.10 -8.71 16.62
CA ASP A 60 7.79 -9.17 16.15
C ASP A 60 6.73 -8.08 16.32
N VAL A 61 6.66 -7.44 17.49
CA VAL A 61 5.71 -6.35 17.76
C VAL A 61 5.98 -5.16 16.84
N ASN A 62 7.25 -4.78 16.64
CA ASN A 62 7.62 -3.71 15.73
C ASN A 62 7.20 -4.03 14.28
N CYS A 63 7.35 -5.27 13.83
CA CYS A 63 6.89 -5.70 12.51
C CYS A 63 5.36 -5.61 12.37
N LEU A 64 4.60 -6.01 13.39
CA LEU A 64 3.14 -5.91 13.37
C LEU A 64 2.66 -4.46 13.32
N ILE A 65 3.29 -3.57 14.09
CA ILE A 65 3.01 -2.14 14.08
C ILE A 65 3.38 -1.53 12.71
N LEU A 66 4.56 -1.86 12.19
CA LEU A 66 5.01 -1.38 10.89
C LEU A 66 4.07 -1.82 9.77
N ASP A 67 3.61 -3.07 9.78
CA ASP A 67 2.67 -3.59 8.78
C ASP A 67 1.32 -2.88 8.82
N TYR A 68 0.78 -2.67 10.02
CA TYR A 68 -0.45 -1.91 10.22
C TYR A 68 -0.32 -0.48 9.68
N LEU A 69 0.73 0.23 10.08
CA LEU A 69 0.96 1.61 9.67
C LEU A 69 1.21 1.71 8.16
N ALA A 70 1.92 0.74 7.57
CA ALA A 70 2.17 0.71 6.12
C ALA A 70 0.86 0.58 5.36
N CYS A 71 -0.01 -0.35 5.75
CA CYS A 71 -1.34 -0.49 5.13
C CYS A 71 -2.20 0.76 5.28
N LEU A 72 -2.17 1.42 6.44
CA LEU A 72 -2.88 2.68 6.66
C LEU A 72 -2.35 3.79 5.74
N ALA A 73 -1.03 3.97 5.68
CA ALA A 73 -0.39 4.97 4.83
C ALA A 73 -0.65 4.72 3.34
N ILE A 74 -0.59 3.47 2.88
CA ILE A 74 -0.91 3.10 1.49
C ILE A 74 -2.37 3.42 1.18
N SER A 75 -3.30 3.02 2.05
CA SER A 75 -4.73 3.28 1.84
C SER A 75 -5.00 4.79 1.70
N LYS A 76 -4.38 5.60 2.57
CA LYS A 76 -4.51 7.06 2.56
C LYS A 76 -3.87 7.65 1.30
N THR A 77 -2.66 7.23 0.95
CA THR A 77 -1.93 7.70 -0.25
C THR A 77 -2.71 7.41 -1.53
N LEU A 78 -3.18 6.17 -1.71
CA LEU A 78 -3.93 5.77 -2.89
C LEU A 78 -5.29 6.49 -2.98
N SER A 79 -5.99 6.64 -1.85
CA SER A 79 -7.28 7.37 -1.80
C SER A 79 -7.12 8.86 -2.11
N THR A 80 -6.04 9.48 -1.64
CA THR A 80 -5.71 10.87 -1.97
C THR A 80 -5.35 11.01 -3.44
N ALA A 81 -4.64 10.03 -4.02
CA ALA A 81 -4.24 10.07 -5.41
C ALA A 81 -5.41 9.94 -6.40
N GLU A 82 -6.55 9.38 -5.99
CA GLU A 82 -7.80 9.37 -6.75
C GLU A 82 -8.54 10.72 -6.73
N ARG A 83 -8.27 11.58 -5.75
CA ARG A 83 -8.88 12.91 -5.62
C ARG A 83 -7.98 13.95 -6.29
N ASP A 84 -8.58 14.94 -6.94
CA ASP A 84 -7.80 16.07 -7.47
C ASP A 84 -7.12 16.78 -6.29
N TYR A 85 -5.79 16.96 -6.40
CA TYR A 85 -4.86 17.28 -5.31
C TYR A 85 -5.30 18.50 -4.47
N ASP A 86 -5.44 18.33 -3.16
CA ASP A 86 -5.67 19.41 -2.18
C ASP A 86 -4.52 19.48 -1.18
N ALA A 87 -4.11 20.70 -0.79
CA ALA A 87 -2.96 20.93 0.08
C ALA A 87 -3.12 20.25 1.46
N ASP A 88 -4.33 20.27 2.02
CA ASP A 88 -4.64 19.63 3.30
C ASP A 88 -4.44 18.10 3.24
N THR A 89 -4.65 17.48 2.08
CA THR A 89 -4.47 16.02 1.91
C THR A 89 -3.00 15.59 1.85
N ALA A 90 -2.09 16.50 1.52
CA ALA A 90 -0.66 16.20 1.42
C ALA A 90 0.02 16.12 2.80
N GLU A 91 -0.32 17.03 3.71
CA GLU A 91 0.15 16.98 5.10
C GLU A 91 -0.31 15.69 5.79
N ASP A 92 -1.54 15.29 5.48
CA ASP A 92 -2.20 14.10 5.99
C ASP A 92 -1.51 12.78 5.59
N VAL A 93 -0.90 12.76 4.40
CA VAL A 93 -0.10 11.63 3.89
C VAL A 93 1.31 11.65 4.47
N ASP A 94 1.97 12.81 4.53
CA ASP A 94 3.32 12.95 5.09
C ASP A 94 3.36 12.51 6.56
N TRP A 95 2.33 12.88 7.34
CA TRP A 95 2.13 12.40 8.70
C TRP A 95 2.11 10.87 8.80
N ALA A 96 1.46 10.18 7.85
CA ALA A 96 1.37 8.72 7.88
C ALA A 96 2.69 8.04 7.45
N VAL A 97 3.48 8.69 6.58
CA VAL A 97 4.74 8.15 6.05
C VAL A 97 5.92 8.34 7.01
N ARG A 98 5.96 9.45 7.76
CA ARG A 98 7.11 9.79 8.61
C ARG A 98 7.41 8.74 9.71
N PRO A 99 6.43 8.20 10.45
CA PRO A 99 6.67 7.17 11.46
C PRO A 99 7.24 5.88 10.85
N LEU A 100 6.87 5.55 9.61
CA LEU A 100 7.32 4.34 8.93
C LEU A 100 8.83 4.34 8.70
N LYS A 101 9.41 5.48 8.31
CA LYS A 101 10.87 5.59 8.12
C LYS A 101 11.64 5.37 9.41
N ALA A 102 11.12 5.87 10.53
CA ALA A 102 11.72 5.66 11.84
C ALA A 102 11.66 4.17 12.24
N LEU A 103 10.49 3.54 12.11
CA LEU A 103 10.31 2.13 12.44
C LEU A 103 11.08 1.18 11.51
N GLU A 104 11.11 1.46 10.21
CA GLU A 104 11.89 0.69 9.23
C GLU A 104 13.39 0.71 9.58
N SER A 105 13.90 1.82 10.11
CA SER A 105 15.30 1.91 10.54
C SER A 105 15.61 1.10 11.80
N MET A 106 14.59 0.76 12.60
CA MET A 106 14.73 -0.03 13.83
C MET A 106 14.71 -1.54 13.56
N ILE A 107 14.12 -1.99 12.45
CA ILE A 107 13.98 -3.41 12.13
C ILE A 107 15.09 -3.85 11.15
N PRO A 108 15.81 -4.95 11.42
CA PRO A 108 16.76 -5.51 10.48
C PRO A 108 16.09 -5.85 9.14
N LYS A 109 16.63 -5.34 8.02
CA LYS A 109 16.02 -5.51 6.68
C LYS A 109 15.83 -6.97 6.26
N ASN A 110 16.68 -7.87 6.73
CA ASN A 110 16.63 -9.30 6.46
C ASN A 110 15.58 -10.05 7.30
N ALA A 111 14.95 -9.40 8.28
CA ALA A 111 13.93 -9.98 9.14
C ALA A 111 12.49 -9.67 8.69
N LEU A 112 12.31 -8.78 7.69
CA LEU A 112 10.97 -8.37 7.28
C LEU A 112 10.23 -9.50 6.55
N PRO A 113 8.98 -9.80 6.91
CA PRO A 113 8.10 -10.66 6.12
C PRO A 113 7.99 -10.17 4.67
N ILE A 114 7.91 -11.12 3.73
CA ILE A 114 7.88 -10.81 2.28
C ILE A 114 6.74 -9.83 1.96
N ASP A 115 5.52 -10.10 2.41
CA ASP A 115 4.37 -9.24 2.14
C ASP A 115 4.54 -7.83 2.73
N LEU A 116 5.18 -7.70 3.90
CA LEU A 116 5.52 -6.39 4.48
C LEU A 116 6.54 -5.64 3.62
N SER A 117 7.58 -6.33 3.14
CA SER A 117 8.57 -5.72 2.25
C SER A 117 7.94 -5.22 0.94
N ILE A 118 6.95 -5.96 0.40
CA ILE A 118 6.20 -5.56 -0.79
C ILE A 118 5.34 -4.32 -0.48
N LYS A 119 4.61 -4.29 0.66
CA LYS A 119 3.82 -3.13 1.08
C LYS A 119 4.66 -1.86 1.20
N LEU A 120 5.85 -1.94 1.80
CA LEU A 120 6.75 -0.79 1.91
C LEU A 120 7.17 -0.27 0.52
N ARG A 121 7.48 -1.16 -0.42
CA ARG A 121 7.78 -0.78 -1.81
C ARG A 121 6.56 -0.19 -2.53
N VAL A 122 5.36 -0.73 -2.31
CA VAL A 122 4.10 -0.14 -2.83
C VAL A 122 3.94 1.29 -2.35
N LEU A 123 4.15 1.54 -1.05
CA LEU A 123 4.08 2.88 -0.49
C LEU A 123 5.11 3.83 -1.11
N GLN A 124 6.35 3.37 -1.27
CA GLN A 124 7.43 4.15 -1.88
C GLN A 124 7.07 4.59 -3.30
N VAL A 125 6.63 3.64 -4.16
CA VAL A 125 6.24 3.94 -5.55
C VAL A 125 5.00 4.84 -5.58
N ALA A 126 3.97 4.55 -4.77
CA ALA A 126 2.74 5.34 -4.72
C ALA A 126 3.04 6.80 -4.32
N ASN A 127 3.85 7.00 -3.29
CA ASN A 127 4.24 8.33 -2.83
C ASN A 127 5.08 9.06 -3.88
N ALA A 128 6.05 8.37 -4.51
CA ALA A 128 6.89 8.97 -5.53
C ALA A 128 6.08 9.42 -6.77
N ILE A 129 5.15 8.58 -7.25
CA ILE A 129 4.21 8.95 -8.34
C ILE A 129 3.30 10.11 -7.92
N GLN A 130 2.86 10.14 -6.66
CA GLN A 130 2.01 11.21 -6.18
C GLN A 130 2.74 12.55 -6.13
N SER A 131 3.99 12.55 -5.70
CA SER A 131 4.86 13.73 -5.60
C SER A 131 5.53 14.11 -6.92
N HIS A 132 5.53 13.24 -7.93
CA HIS A 132 6.08 13.54 -9.25
C HIS A 132 5.35 14.71 -9.88
N ARG A 133 6.12 15.73 -10.26
CA ARG A 133 5.66 16.85 -11.05
C ARG A 133 6.44 16.84 -12.36
N PRO A 134 5.77 16.80 -13.52
CA PRO A 134 6.42 17.02 -14.80
C PRO A 134 7.21 18.33 -14.72
N GLN A 135 8.50 18.31 -15.04
CA GLN A 135 9.36 19.46 -14.83
C GLN A 135 8.95 20.57 -15.81
N SER A 136 8.47 21.71 -15.31
CA SER A 136 8.26 22.90 -16.13
C SER A 136 9.32 23.96 -15.81
N GLY A 137 10.60 23.64 -16.04
CA GLY A 137 11.70 24.60 -16.08
C GLY A 137 12.05 25.36 -14.79
N LYS A 138 13.34 25.30 -14.44
CA LYS A 138 14.14 26.22 -13.58
C LYS A 138 14.17 26.05 -12.06
N GLU A 139 13.44 25.13 -11.44
CA GLU A 139 13.68 24.83 -10.00
C GLU A 139 14.35 23.47 -9.78
N PRO A 140 15.47 23.40 -9.02
CA PRO A 140 16.06 22.13 -8.61
C PRO A 140 15.12 21.47 -7.60
N GLN A 141 14.28 20.56 -8.08
CA GLN A 141 13.36 19.82 -7.21
C GLN A 141 14.01 18.53 -6.71
N SER A 142 13.80 18.25 -5.42
CA SER A 142 14.23 17.03 -4.72
C SER A 142 13.40 15.79 -5.09
N SER A 143 12.47 15.90 -6.05
CA SER A 143 11.60 14.79 -6.46
C SER A 143 12.35 13.81 -7.36
N PRO A 144 12.17 12.50 -7.19
CA PRO A 144 12.77 11.50 -8.06
C PRO A 144 12.27 11.67 -9.51
N SER A 145 13.13 11.40 -10.49
CA SER A 145 12.75 11.38 -11.89
C SER A 145 11.73 10.28 -12.15
N LEU A 146 10.83 10.45 -13.14
CA LEU A 146 9.85 9.41 -13.47
C LEU A 146 10.51 8.10 -13.88
N ALA A 147 11.66 8.18 -14.54
CA ALA A 147 12.47 7.02 -14.91
C ALA A 147 12.96 6.25 -13.69
N ARG A 148 13.47 6.95 -12.67
CA ARG A 148 13.86 6.35 -11.39
C ARG A 148 12.68 5.67 -10.70
N ILE A 149 11.53 6.31 -10.68
CA ILE A 149 10.29 5.72 -10.14
C ILE A 149 9.92 4.45 -10.92
N GLY A 150 10.11 4.46 -12.25
CA GLY A 150 9.92 3.28 -13.10
C GLY A 150 10.84 2.13 -12.71
N VAL A 151 12.11 2.39 -12.41
CA VAL A 151 13.03 1.35 -11.92
C VAL A 151 12.54 0.76 -10.59
N ASP A 152 12.16 1.61 -9.65
CA ASP A 152 11.65 1.17 -8.34
C ASP A 152 10.33 0.37 -8.50
N PHE A 153 9.49 0.72 -9.48
CA PHE A 153 8.29 -0.05 -9.86
C PHE A 153 8.64 -1.44 -10.41
N MET A 154 9.65 -1.55 -11.28
CA MET A 154 10.07 -2.85 -11.83
C MET A 154 10.65 -3.75 -10.73
N ASP A 155 11.41 -3.17 -9.80
CA ASP A 155 11.92 -3.89 -8.62
C ASP A 155 10.80 -4.34 -7.68
N LEU A 156 9.75 -3.53 -7.51
CA LEU A 156 8.52 -3.94 -6.81
C LEU A 156 7.87 -5.14 -7.50
N CYS A 157 7.73 -5.10 -8.82
CA CYS A 157 7.10 -6.18 -9.59
C CYS A 157 7.89 -7.49 -9.49
N LEU A 158 9.23 -7.43 -9.53
CA LEU A 158 10.07 -8.59 -9.32
C LEU A 158 9.89 -9.19 -7.93
N ALA A 159 9.81 -8.35 -6.88
CA ALA A 159 9.55 -8.81 -5.51
C ALA A 159 8.15 -9.44 -5.36
N ALA A 160 7.18 -8.98 -6.14
CA ALA A 160 5.80 -9.42 -6.10
C ALA A 160 5.43 -10.42 -7.22
N VAL A 161 6.40 -11.01 -7.91
CA VAL A 161 6.16 -11.79 -9.16
C VAL A 161 5.18 -12.96 -8.97
N SER A 162 5.11 -13.56 -7.79
CA SER A 162 4.18 -14.64 -7.46
C SER A 162 2.74 -14.17 -7.16
N LYS A 163 2.53 -12.86 -7.03
CA LYS A 163 1.27 -12.22 -6.63
C LYS A 163 0.60 -11.46 -7.78
N ILE A 164 1.29 -11.26 -8.89
CA ILE A 164 0.85 -10.41 -10.01
C ILE A 164 0.87 -11.16 -11.35
N SER A 165 0.02 -10.71 -12.28
CA SER A 165 0.04 -11.20 -13.66
C SER A 165 1.25 -10.64 -14.40
N GLU A 166 2.00 -11.53 -15.07
CA GLU A 166 3.21 -11.16 -15.82
C GLU A 166 2.93 -10.09 -16.88
N THR A 167 1.95 -10.35 -17.73
CA THR A 167 1.54 -9.43 -18.80
C THR A 167 1.23 -8.05 -18.25
N ARG A 168 0.51 -8.00 -17.12
CA ARG A 168 0.02 -6.76 -16.54
C ARG A 168 1.15 -5.86 -16.04
N TRP A 169 2.15 -6.42 -15.36
CA TRP A 169 3.24 -5.60 -14.83
C TRP A 169 4.23 -5.18 -15.92
N LEU A 170 4.45 -6.01 -16.94
CA LEU A 170 5.24 -5.65 -18.11
C LEU A 170 4.60 -4.50 -18.91
N GLU A 171 3.29 -4.56 -19.16
CA GLU A 171 2.54 -3.48 -19.82
C GLU A 171 2.58 -2.19 -19.00
N THR A 172 2.37 -2.28 -17.68
CA THR A 172 2.44 -1.11 -16.79
C THR A 172 3.85 -0.51 -16.76
N GLY A 173 4.90 -1.34 -16.73
CA GLY A 173 6.29 -0.91 -16.83
C GLY A 173 6.59 -0.24 -18.18
N ALA A 174 6.06 -0.77 -19.30
CA ALA A 174 6.26 -0.18 -20.61
C ALA A 174 5.62 1.22 -20.72
N LEU A 175 4.50 1.44 -20.01
CA LEU A 175 3.92 2.78 -19.90
C LEU A 175 4.84 3.77 -19.17
N PHE A 176 5.67 3.35 -18.22
CA PHE A 176 6.71 4.23 -17.64
C PHE A 176 7.72 4.63 -18.71
N VAL A 177 8.25 3.69 -19.49
CA VAL A 177 9.21 3.99 -20.58
C VAL A 177 8.60 4.97 -21.58
N LEU A 178 7.34 4.74 -21.96
CA LEU A 178 6.60 5.62 -22.85
C LEU A 178 6.46 7.03 -22.28
N GLN A 179 5.98 7.15 -21.03
CA GLN A 179 5.73 8.43 -20.39
C GLN A 179 7.04 9.23 -20.17
N VAL A 180 8.11 8.57 -19.73
CA VAL A 180 9.44 9.20 -19.59
C VAL A 180 9.95 9.69 -20.94
N THR A 181 9.76 8.90 -22.01
CA THR A 181 10.21 9.30 -23.35
C THR A 181 9.46 10.54 -23.84
N ILE A 182 8.16 10.66 -23.53
CA ILE A 182 7.35 11.85 -23.84
C ILE A 182 7.83 13.06 -23.04
N GLU A 183 8.18 12.88 -21.77
CA GLU A 183 8.73 13.94 -20.90
C GLU A 183 10.09 14.44 -21.41
N GLU A 184 11.04 13.54 -21.71
CA GLU A 184 12.37 13.91 -22.23
C GLU A 184 12.29 14.61 -23.60
N GLN A 185 11.45 14.11 -24.52
CA GLN A 185 11.20 14.78 -25.81
C GLN A 185 10.59 16.17 -25.62
N SER A 186 9.83 16.37 -24.56
CA SER A 186 9.19 17.66 -24.28
C SER A 186 10.18 18.71 -23.79
N GLU A 187 11.30 18.30 -23.22
CA GLU A 187 12.28 19.20 -22.61
C GLU A 187 13.57 19.36 -23.43
N GLU A 188 13.68 18.67 -24.59
CA GLU A 188 14.90 18.62 -25.43
C GLU A 188 16.15 18.20 -24.63
N ILE A 189 15.96 17.38 -23.59
CA ILE A 189 17.04 16.92 -22.71
C ILE A 189 17.62 15.62 -23.29
N ALA A 190 18.95 15.48 -23.23
CA ALA A 190 19.62 14.23 -23.56
C ALA A 190 19.10 13.10 -22.64
N SER A 191 19.05 11.88 -23.17
CA SER A 191 18.49 10.74 -22.42
C SER A 191 19.16 10.60 -21.04
N SER A 192 18.35 10.58 -19.99
CA SER A 192 18.82 10.44 -18.62
C SER A 192 19.40 9.04 -18.39
N GLN A 193 20.42 8.94 -17.52
CA GLN A 193 20.93 7.64 -17.06
C GLN A 193 19.81 6.78 -16.46
N ASP A 194 18.84 7.39 -15.76
CA ASP A 194 17.70 6.68 -15.20
C ASP A 194 16.83 6.00 -16.29
N LEU A 195 16.69 6.62 -17.48
CA LEU A 195 15.94 6.00 -18.58
C LEU A 195 16.72 4.84 -19.20
N ILE A 196 18.04 4.96 -19.29
CA ILE A 196 18.91 3.86 -19.70
C ILE A 196 18.77 2.70 -18.72
N ASP A 197 18.81 2.98 -17.42
CA ASP A 197 18.65 1.98 -16.36
C ASP A 197 17.28 1.30 -16.43
N LEU A 198 16.20 2.07 -16.65
CA LEU A 198 14.85 1.51 -16.82
C LEU A 198 14.75 0.60 -18.06
N ARG A 199 15.28 1.03 -19.21
CA ARG A 199 15.24 0.23 -20.45
C ARG A 199 16.12 -1.01 -20.38
N SER A 200 17.25 -0.92 -19.67
CA SER A 200 18.18 -2.01 -19.45
C SER A 200 17.87 -2.85 -18.21
N TRP A 201 16.77 -2.52 -17.50
CA TRP A 201 16.33 -3.29 -16.35
C TRP A 201 16.24 -4.77 -16.71
N SER A 202 16.76 -5.59 -15.81
CA SER A 202 16.79 -7.04 -15.99
C SER A 202 16.40 -7.74 -14.70
N GLY A 203 15.62 -8.80 -14.85
CA GLY A 203 15.28 -9.69 -13.76
C GLY A 203 16.27 -10.86 -13.67
N ASN A 204 15.98 -11.78 -12.75
CA ASN A 204 16.79 -12.99 -12.55
C ASN A 204 16.66 -14.01 -13.69
N ASP A 205 15.67 -13.86 -14.57
CA ASP A 205 15.40 -14.76 -15.70
C ASP A 205 15.63 -14.04 -17.04
N SER A 206 16.50 -14.61 -17.87
CA SER A 206 16.77 -14.15 -19.24
C SER A 206 15.52 -14.03 -20.11
N THR A 207 14.50 -14.85 -19.89
CA THR A 207 13.23 -14.79 -20.64
C THR A 207 12.42 -13.54 -20.31
N TRP A 208 12.56 -12.99 -19.10
CA TRP A 208 11.94 -11.72 -18.73
C TRP A 208 12.61 -10.56 -19.44
N ASN A 209 13.93 -10.59 -19.62
CA ASN A 209 14.67 -9.52 -20.27
C ASN A 209 14.27 -9.37 -21.74
N GLU A 210 14.10 -10.50 -22.44
CA GLU A 210 13.62 -10.49 -23.83
C GLU A 210 12.19 -9.97 -23.91
N ARG A 211 11.28 -10.49 -23.07
CA ARG A 211 9.87 -10.04 -23.05
C ARG A 211 9.75 -8.56 -22.69
N TRP A 212 10.44 -8.12 -21.64
CA TRP A 212 10.52 -6.71 -21.26
C TRP A 212 10.94 -5.84 -22.45
N THR A 213 12.04 -6.22 -23.10
CA THR A 213 12.58 -5.53 -24.27
C THR A 213 11.58 -5.47 -25.42
N GLN A 214 10.87 -6.56 -25.69
CA GLN A 214 9.84 -6.59 -26.73
C GLN A 214 8.66 -5.70 -26.36
N THR A 215 8.17 -5.77 -25.11
CA THR A 215 7.00 -5.01 -24.65
C THR A 215 7.25 -3.51 -24.73
N TRP A 216 8.31 -2.97 -24.12
CA TRP A 216 8.50 -1.51 -24.15
C TRP A 216 8.80 -0.99 -25.56
N ARG A 217 9.49 -1.77 -26.41
CA ARG A 217 9.69 -1.39 -27.83
C ARG A 217 8.37 -1.31 -28.59
N ALA A 218 7.45 -2.24 -28.34
CA ALA A 218 6.13 -2.21 -28.97
C ALA A 218 5.39 -0.90 -28.65
N TYR A 219 5.41 -0.47 -27.38
CA TYR A 219 4.82 0.80 -26.96
C TYR A 219 5.52 2.02 -27.58
N LEU A 220 6.86 2.03 -27.64
CA LEU A 220 7.58 3.14 -28.28
C LEU A 220 7.35 3.22 -29.79
N ASN A 221 7.08 2.10 -30.46
CA ASN A 221 6.74 2.09 -31.89
C ASN A 221 5.38 2.75 -32.17
N GLU A 222 4.53 2.94 -31.15
CA GLU A 222 3.29 3.72 -31.27
C GLU A 222 3.54 5.24 -31.28
N LEU A 223 4.73 5.69 -30.87
CA LEU A 223 5.09 7.10 -30.94
C LEU A 223 5.37 7.52 -32.40
N PRO A 224 4.95 8.73 -32.80
CA PRO A 224 5.33 9.32 -34.08
C PRO A 224 6.85 9.45 -34.19
N GLN A 225 7.41 8.97 -35.30
CA GLN A 225 8.87 8.95 -35.56
C GLN A 225 9.50 10.35 -35.72
N SER A 226 8.71 11.41 -35.81
CA SER A 226 9.19 12.78 -36.01
C SER A 226 8.24 13.78 -35.36
N THR A 227 8.55 14.18 -34.13
CA THR A 227 7.92 15.32 -33.43
C THR A 227 8.75 16.59 -33.52
N GLU A 228 9.93 16.52 -34.15
CA GLU A 228 10.85 17.63 -34.30
C GLU A 228 10.12 18.81 -34.96
N HIS A 229 9.91 19.87 -34.17
CA HIS A 229 9.43 21.20 -34.59
C HIS A 229 7.92 21.34 -34.88
N ASN A 230 7.08 20.42 -34.40
CA ASN A 230 5.62 20.59 -34.48
C ASN A 230 4.98 20.56 -33.08
N ASP A 231 4.79 21.73 -32.48
CA ASP A 231 4.11 21.90 -31.19
C ASP A 231 2.73 21.23 -31.16
N ASN A 232 2.00 21.22 -32.29
CA ASN A 232 0.70 20.55 -32.37
C ASN A 232 0.82 19.02 -32.24
N ALA A 233 1.89 18.42 -32.76
CA ALA A 233 2.14 16.98 -32.64
C ALA A 233 2.50 16.61 -31.19
N LYS A 234 3.29 17.46 -30.51
CA LYS A 234 3.63 17.32 -29.10
C LYS A 234 2.40 17.43 -28.20
N GLU A 235 1.54 18.43 -28.42
CA GLU A 235 0.26 18.54 -27.70
C GLU A 235 -0.67 17.35 -27.98
N ALA A 236 -0.74 16.87 -29.22
CA ALA A 236 -1.55 15.70 -29.56
C ALA A 236 -1.07 14.45 -28.81
N LEU A 237 0.24 14.26 -28.70
CA LEU A 237 0.83 13.15 -27.93
C LEU A 237 0.54 13.25 -26.44
N GLN A 238 0.69 14.44 -25.84
CA GLN A 238 0.37 14.65 -24.42
C GLN A 238 -1.13 14.44 -24.13
N ARG A 239 -2.01 14.74 -25.09
CA ARG A 239 -3.45 14.43 -24.97
C ARG A 239 -3.73 12.93 -25.10
N GLN A 240 -3.05 12.25 -26.03
CA GLN A 240 -3.20 10.81 -26.26
C GLN A 240 -2.65 9.99 -25.09
N PHE A 241 -1.51 10.41 -24.55
CA PHE A 241 -0.78 9.77 -23.46
C PHE A 241 -0.69 10.73 -22.29
N SER A 242 -1.85 11.05 -21.70
CA SER A 242 -1.88 12.00 -20.59
C SER A 242 -1.25 11.39 -19.33
N PHE A 243 -0.41 12.18 -18.64
CA PHE A 243 0.18 11.77 -17.36
C PHE A 243 -0.90 11.36 -16.34
N ARG A 244 -2.09 12.00 -16.38
CA ARG A 244 -3.22 11.64 -15.52
C ARG A 244 -3.70 10.20 -15.74
N GLN A 245 -3.84 9.77 -17.00
CA GLN A 245 -4.25 8.41 -17.33
C GLN A 245 -3.16 7.40 -16.95
N PHE A 246 -1.90 7.70 -17.28
CA PHE A 246 -0.75 6.90 -16.87
C PHE A 246 -0.74 6.68 -15.34
N LYS A 247 -0.82 7.77 -14.58
CA LYS A 247 -0.87 7.74 -13.11
C LYS A 247 -2.04 6.90 -12.60
N ALA A 248 -3.24 7.05 -13.18
CA ALA A 248 -4.39 6.25 -12.78
C ALA A 248 -4.18 4.74 -13.03
N VAL A 249 -3.53 4.36 -14.12
CA VAL A 249 -3.19 2.95 -14.42
C VAL A 249 -2.21 2.40 -13.37
N VAL A 250 -1.16 3.15 -13.04
CA VAL A 250 -0.17 2.74 -12.02
C VAL A 250 -0.83 2.61 -10.64
N LEU A 251 -1.62 3.59 -10.21
CA LEU A 251 -2.29 3.56 -8.90
C LEU A 251 -3.28 2.39 -8.81
N LYS A 252 -4.02 2.12 -9.88
CA LYS A 252 -4.91 0.96 -9.94
C LYS A 252 -4.13 -0.36 -9.86
N PHE A 253 -2.97 -0.45 -10.50
CA PHE A 253 -2.09 -1.60 -10.37
C PHE A 253 -1.65 -1.81 -8.92
N LEU A 254 -1.20 -0.75 -8.24
CA LEU A 254 -0.77 -0.81 -6.85
C LEU A 254 -1.91 -1.20 -5.90
N LEU A 255 -3.11 -0.70 -6.14
CA LEU A 255 -4.31 -1.07 -5.38
C LEU A 255 -4.62 -2.56 -5.54
N ASP A 256 -4.66 -3.06 -6.78
CA ASP A 256 -4.95 -4.47 -7.03
C ASP A 256 -3.86 -5.37 -6.43
N LEU A 257 -2.58 -4.99 -6.51
CA LEU A 257 -1.49 -5.70 -5.84
C LEU A 257 -1.75 -5.79 -4.32
N MET A 258 -2.11 -4.68 -3.67
CA MET A 258 -2.43 -4.68 -2.23
C MET A 258 -3.54 -5.65 -1.85
N THR A 259 -4.49 -5.94 -2.74
CA THR A 259 -5.56 -6.93 -2.47
C THR A 259 -5.08 -8.38 -2.46
N THR A 260 -3.88 -8.66 -2.99
CA THR A 260 -3.29 -10.00 -3.05
C THR A 260 -2.37 -10.31 -1.86
N LEU A 261 -2.04 -9.29 -1.06
CA LEU A 261 -1.17 -9.40 0.09
C LEU A 261 -1.99 -9.70 1.35
N GLU A 262 -1.38 -10.38 2.31
CA GLU A 262 -2.03 -10.69 3.58
C GLU A 262 -2.35 -9.39 4.34
N PRO A 263 -3.58 -9.21 4.86
CA PRO A 263 -3.91 -8.04 5.67
C PRO A 263 -3.14 -8.09 7.00
N PRO A 264 -2.71 -6.95 7.57
CA PRO A 264 -2.03 -6.93 8.87
C PRO A 264 -2.90 -7.54 9.97
N ILE A 265 -2.28 -8.27 10.90
CA ILE A 265 -2.98 -8.89 12.03
C ILE A 265 -3.77 -7.87 12.84
N LEU A 266 -3.23 -6.66 13.03
CA LEU A 266 -3.94 -5.60 13.78
C LEU A 266 -5.23 -5.15 13.05
N ILE A 267 -5.21 -5.02 11.71
CA ILE A 267 -6.43 -4.71 10.94
C ILE A 267 -7.44 -5.86 11.01
N GLN A 268 -6.95 -7.10 11.01
CA GLN A 268 -7.78 -8.29 11.16
C GLN A 268 -8.49 -8.32 12.52
N LEU A 269 -7.79 -7.96 13.60
CA LEU A 269 -8.34 -7.86 14.95
C LEU A 269 -9.38 -6.73 15.07
N GLU A 270 -9.12 -5.55 14.51
CA GLU A 270 -10.07 -4.43 14.47
C GLU A 270 -11.39 -4.81 13.78
N ARG A 271 -11.32 -5.71 12.78
CA ARG A 271 -12.48 -6.24 12.04
C ARG A 271 -13.14 -7.44 12.72
N GLY A 272 -12.63 -7.89 13.86
CA GLY A 272 -13.12 -9.06 14.57
C GLY A 272 -12.91 -10.38 13.81
N LYS A 273 -11.90 -10.46 12.94
CA LYS A 273 -11.63 -11.66 12.13
C LYS A 273 -10.13 -11.94 12.04
N LEU A 274 -9.61 -12.77 12.95
CA LEU A 274 -8.20 -13.15 12.99
C LEU A 274 -7.90 -14.39 12.11
N GLY A 275 -7.15 -14.21 11.03
CA GLY A 275 -6.77 -15.26 10.10
C GLY A 275 -7.98 -15.93 9.45
N THR A 276 -8.05 -17.25 9.62
CA THR A 276 -9.17 -18.08 9.14
C THR A 276 -10.31 -18.20 10.14
N LEU A 277 -10.19 -17.61 11.34
CA LEU A 277 -11.21 -17.70 12.38
C LEU A 277 -12.45 -16.89 11.99
N SER A 278 -13.62 -17.41 12.34
CA SER A 278 -14.87 -16.65 12.34
C SER A 278 -14.87 -15.58 13.44
N HIS A 279 -15.85 -14.68 13.40
CA HIS A 279 -15.99 -13.64 14.43
C HIS A 279 -16.24 -14.22 15.83
N ALA A 280 -17.01 -15.31 15.93
CA ALA A 280 -17.27 -15.96 17.21
C ALA A 280 -16.00 -16.65 17.75
N GLU A 281 -15.22 -17.28 16.88
CA GLU A 281 -13.94 -17.90 17.25
C GLU A 281 -12.89 -16.85 17.63
N THR A 282 -12.85 -15.72 16.90
CA THR A 282 -11.98 -14.58 17.24
C THR A 282 -12.36 -14.01 18.61
N GLN A 283 -13.65 -13.82 18.89
CA GLN A 283 -14.11 -13.34 20.20
C GLN A 283 -13.73 -14.31 21.33
N ASN A 284 -13.98 -15.62 21.14
CA ASN A 284 -13.59 -16.64 22.11
C ASN A 284 -12.07 -16.63 22.37
N PHE A 285 -11.27 -16.47 21.31
CA PHE A 285 -9.82 -16.32 21.45
C PHE A 285 -9.46 -15.08 22.28
N LEU A 286 -10.05 -13.92 21.98
CA LEU A 286 -9.80 -12.67 22.71
C LEU A 286 -10.20 -12.76 24.18
N ASP A 287 -11.34 -13.36 24.50
CA ASP A 287 -11.79 -13.62 25.87
C ASP A 287 -10.78 -14.49 26.64
N ARG A 288 -10.21 -15.50 25.97
CA ARG A 288 -9.21 -16.41 26.57
C ARG A 288 -7.88 -15.74 26.87
N VAL A 289 -7.49 -14.73 26.09
CA VAL A 289 -6.24 -13.98 26.29
C VAL A 289 -6.43 -12.70 27.11
N GLY A 290 -7.65 -12.43 27.60
CA GLY A 290 -7.95 -11.31 28.48
C GLY A 290 -7.97 -9.95 27.78
N LEU A 291 -8.30 -9.90 26.50
CA LEU A 291 -8.41 -8.67 25.71
C LEU A 291 -9.87 -8.18 25.57
N CYS A 292 -10.79 -8.70 26.38
CA CYS A 292 -12.24 -8.40 26.34
C CYS A 292 -12.81 -8.10 27.72
#